data_AF-M6EYM9-F1
#
_entry.id   AF-M6EYM9-F1
#
_cell.length_a   1.000
_cell.length_b   1.000
_cell.length_c   1.000
_cell.angle_alpha   90.00
_cell.angle_beta   90.00
_cell.angle_gamma   90.00
#
_symmetry.space_group_name_H-M   'P 1'
#
loop_
_entity.id
_entity.type
_entity.pdbx_description
1 polymer ?
#
loop_
_entity_poly.entity_id
_entity_poly.type
_entity_poly.pdbx_seq_one_letter_code
_entity_poly.pdbx_strand_id
1 'polypeptide(L)'
;MLDLSITYGPFNTFIKYQNWIREIQNLVDPTFYAIIDKTTPKPVGVVSYLQIDQEKGSIEVGHLNFSNLLKRTKTATEATYLMMNYTLEDTNGNGIL
;
A
#
# COMPACT_ATOMS: atom_id res chain seq x y z
N MET A 1 -14.55 2.43 15.11
CA MET A 1 -13.16 1.94 14.98
C MET A 1 -13.21 0.69 14.13
N LEU A 2 -12.53 0.69 12.99
CA LEU A 2 -12.23 -0.55 12.25
C LEU A 2 -10.75 -0.80 12.47
N ASP A 3 -10.48 -1.75 13.35
CA ASP A 3 -9.18 -2.37 13.56
C ASP A 3 -8.97 -3.36 12.40
N LEU A 4 -8.29 -2.89 11.36
CA LEU A 4 -7.71 -3.74 10.32
C LEU A 4 -6.22 -3.74 10.57
N SER A 5 -5.79 -4.71 11.39
CA SER A 5 -4.43 -5.20 11.58
C SER A 5 -3.32 -4.26 11.11
N ILE A 6 -2.95 -3.29 11.95
CA ILE A 6 -1.63 -2.68 11.79
C ILE A 6 -0.70 -3.47 12.72
N THR A 7 0.06 -4.42 12.17
CA THR A 7 1.09 -5.17 12.89
C THR A 7 2.27 -4.27 13.33
N TYR A 8 2.19 -2.96 13.05
CA TYR A 8 3.16 -1.95 13.39
C TYR A 8 2.46 -0.67 13.89
N GLY A 9 3.07 0.00 14.87
CA GLY A 9 2.43 1.13 15.56
C GLY A 9 1.46 0.70 16.67
N PRO A 10 0.68 1.63 17.25
CA PRO A 10 0.60 3.04 16.90
C PRO A 10 1.93 3.78 17.13
N PHE A 11 2.24 4.73 16.24
CA PHE A 11 3.40 5.59 16.38
C PHE A 11 3.01 6.84 17.16
N ASN A 12 3.46 6.93 18.41
CA ASN A 12 3.16 8.07 19.27
C ASN A 12 4.01 9.32 18.98
N THR A 13 4.97 9.23 18.07
CA THR A 13 5.80 10.35 17.62
C THR A 13 6.11 10.23 16.13
N PHE A 14 6.33 11.38 15.48
CA PHE A 14 6.77 11.43 14.10
C PHE A 14 8.12 10.70 13.90
N ILE A 15 9.05 10.82 14.85
CA ILE A 15 10.37 10.18 14.77
C ILE A 15 10.25 8.65 14.69
N LYS A 16 9.40 8.04 15.52
CA LYS A 16 9.17 6.58 15.48
C LYS A 16 8.56 6.14 14.15
N TYR A 17 7.59 6.90 13.64
CA TYR A 17 7.00 6.61 12.33
C TYR A 17 8.05 6.72 11.21
N GLN A 18 8.84 7.79 11.21
CA GLN A 18 9.89 8.02 10.22
C GLN A 18 10.96 6.91 10.27
N ASN A 19 11.33 6.43 11.45
CA ASN A 19 12.28 5.33 11.59
C ASN A 19 11.70 4.03 11.02
N TRP A 20 10.44 3.73 11.31
CA TRP A 20 9.76 2.58 10.73
C TRP A 20 9.68 2.66 9.20
N ILE A 21 9.38 3.84 8.63
CA ILE A 21 9.43 4.03 7.17
C ILE A 21 10.83 3.72 6.60
N ARG A 22 11.90 4.15 7.29
CA ARG A 22 13.28 3.86 6.83
C ARG A 22 13.61 2.38 6.83
N GLU A 23 13.03 1.62 7.76
CA GLU A 23 13.21 0.17 7.86
C GLU A 23 12.50 -0.57 6.71
N ILE A 24 11.30 -0.11 6.33
CA ILE A 24 10.47 -0.83 5.35
C ILE A 24 10.61 -0.36 3.90
N GLN A 25 11.12 0.86 3.66
CA GLN A 25 11.07 1.51 2.33
C GLN A 25 11.77 0.73 1.20
N ASN A 26 12.70 -0.17 1.53
CA ASN A 26 13.48 -0.97 0.58
C ASN A 26 13.10 -2.46 0.60
N LEU A 27 12.05 -2.84 1.33
CA LEU A 27 11.55 -4.21 1.32
C LEU A 27 10.90 -4.53 -0.02
N VAL A 28 11.07 -5.77 -0.47
CA VAL A 28 10.45 -6.30 -1.70
C VAL A 28 9.15 -7.04 -1.37
N ASP A 29 9.06 -7.63 -0.17
CA ASP A 29 7.84 -8.20 0.38
C ASP A 29 7.84 -7.95 1.90
N PRO A 30 6.96 -7.06 2.42
CA PRO A 30 6.01 -6.23 1.68
C PRO A 30 6.67 -5.05 0.92
N THR A 31 6.17 -4.73 -0.28
CA THR A 31 6.52 -3.48 -1.00
C THR A 31 5.47 -2.40 -0.71
N PHE A 32 5.88 -1.27 -0.13
CA PHE A 32 4.97 -0.18 0.27
C PHE A 32 4.88 0.97 -0.75
N TYR A 33 3.69 1.54 -0.88
CA TYR A 33 3.40 2.71 -1.72
C TYR A 33 2.61 3.77 -0.96
N ALA A 34 2.89 5.04 -1.24
CA ALA A 34 2.07 6.16 -0.84
C ALA A 34 0.96 6.41 -1.88
N ILE A 35 -0.28 6.59 -1.42
CA ILE A 35 -1.39 7.01 -2.28
C ILE A 35 -1.40 8.53 -2.34
N ILE A 36 -1.16 9.08 -3.53
CA ILE A 36 -1.16 10.52 -3.78
C ILE A 36 -2.46 10.90 -4.48
N ASP A 37 -3.24 11.79 -3.87
CA ASP A 37 -4.39 12.40 -4.53
C ASP A 37 -3.90 13.42 -5.56
N LYS A 38 -4.12 13.13 -6.84
CA LYS A 38 -3.69 13.98 -7.97
C LYS A 38 -4.39 15.34 -8.00
N THR A 39 -5.57 15.47 -7.38
CA THR A 39 -6.31 16.74 -7.37
C THR A 39 -5.74 17.73 -6.36
N THR A 40 -5.27 17.25 -5.20
CA THR A 40 -4.73 18.07 -4.11
C THR A 40 -3.22 17.95 -3.90
N PRO A 41 -2.49 17.32 -4.85
CA PRO A 41 -1.17 16.69 -4.69
C PRO A 41 -0.74 16.22 -3.30
N LYS A 42 -1.65 15.70 -2.47
CA LYS A 42 -1.33 15.31 -1.08
C LYS A 42 -1.21 13.79 -0.92
N PRO A 43 -0.31 13.31 -0.04
CA PRO A 43 -0.34 11.94 0.41
C PRO A 43 -1.58 11.73 1.29
N VAL A 44 -2.42 10.77 0.89
CA VAL A 44 -3.73 10.51 1.52
C VAL A 44 -3.89 9.07 2.01
N GLY A 45 -2.88 8.22 1.83
CA GLY A 45 -2.85 6.88 2.42
C GLY A 45 -1.57 6.13 2.11
N VAL A 46 -1.47 4.92 2.65
CA VAL A 46 -0.41 3.94 2.40
C VAL A 46 -1.06 2.59 2.08
N VAL A 47 -0.44 1.82 1.19
CA VAL A 47 -0.83 0.46 0.80
C VAL A 47 0.43 -0.35 0.50
N SER A 48 0.34 -1.68 0.53
CA SER A 48 1.45 -2.54 0.09
C SER A 48 0.98 -3.71 -0.76
N TYR A 49 1.91 -4.25 -1.56
CA TYR A 49 1.88 -5.66 -1.96
C TYR A 49 2.62 -6.50 -0.93
N LEU A 50 2.14 -7.71 -0.65
CA LEU A 50 2.79 -8.66 0.26
C LEU A 50 2.43 -10.10 -0.09
N GLN A 51 3.12 -11.07 0.53
CA GLN A 51 2.92 -12.51 0.29
C GLN A 51 3.01 -12.85 -1.20
N ILE A 52 4.10 -12.43 -1.83
CA ILE A 52 4.33 -12.60 -3.26
C ILE A 52 4.86 -14.02 -3.51
N ASP A 53 4.11 -14.83 -4.27
CA ASP A 53 4.52 -16.16 -4.72
C ASP A 53 4.39 -16.23 -6.25
N GLN A 54 5.53 -16.13 -6.92
CA GLN A 54 5.63 -16.14 -8.38
C GLN A 54 5.22 -17.48 -8.99
N GLU A 55 5.63 -18.60 -8.37
CA GLU A 55 5.34 -19.94 -8.88
C GLU A 55 3.85 -20.25 -8.83
N LYS A 56 3.16 -19.77 -7.80
CA LYS A 56 1.71 -19.91 -7.66
C LYS A 56 0.90 -18.79 -8.32
N GLY A 57 1.57 -17.73 -8.80
CA GLY A 57 0.93 -16.56 -9.37
C GLY A 57 0.03 -15.83 -8.37
N SER A 58 0.43 -15.75 -7.10
CA SER A 58 -0.36 -15.12 -6.04
C SER A 58 0.34 -13.93 -5.41
N ILE A 59 -0.44 -12.91 -5.07
CA ILE A 59 0.01 -11.68 -4.40
C ILE A 59 -1.16 -11.13 -3.57
N GLU A 60 -0.86 -10.57 -2.40
CA GLU A 60 -1.83 -9.90 -1.54
C GLU A 60 -1.68 -8.38 -1.66
N VAL A 61 -2.82 -7.66 -1.64
CA VAL A 61 -2.85 -6.22 -1.38
C VAL A 61 -3.26 -6.01 0.07
N GLY A 62 -2.38 -5.40 0.86
CA GLY A 62 -2.58 -5.26 2.29
C GLY A 62 -2.03 -3.96 2.85
N HIS A 63 -1.91 -3.91 4.18
CA HIS A 63 -1.42 -2.75 4.92
C HIS A 63 -2.12 -1.42 4.55
N LEU A 64 -3.43 -1.50 4.25
CA LEU A 64 -4.26 -0.38 3.83
C LEU A 64 -4.45 0.62 4.97
N ASN A 65 -3.72 1.73 4.93
CA ASN A 65 -3.87 2.84 5.85
C ASN A 65 -4.41 4.06 5.13
N PHE A 66 -5.74 4.22 5.11
CA PHE A 66 -6.38 5.36 4.46
C PHE A 66 -6.62 6.49 5.45
N SER A 67 -6.20 7.70 5.09
CA SER A 67 -6.61 8.90 5.83
C SER A 67 -8.12 9.11 5.73
N ASN A 68 -8.66 9.96 6.61
CA ASN A 68 -10.07 10.36 6.51
C ASN A 68 -10.39 11.11 5.20
N LEU A 69 -9.38 11.69 4.54
CA LEU A 69 -9.53 12.33 3.23
C LEU A 69 -9.75 11.29 2.11
N LEU A 70 -9.25 10.07 2.28
CA LEU A 70 -9.33 9.01 1.27
C LEU A 70 -10.50 8.05 1.52
N LYS A 71 -10.83 7.77 2.78
CA LYS A 71 -11.91 6.82 3.12
C LYS A 71 -13.24 7.17 2.45
N ARG A 72 -13.88 6.16 1.86
CA ARG A 72 -15.21 6.27 1.21
C ARG A 72 -15.24 7.25 0.02
N THR A 73 -14.12 7.40 -0.68
CA THR A 73 -14.02 8.20 -1.90
C THR A 73 -13.84 7.32 -3.14
N LYS A 74 -14.10 7.90 -4.33
CA LYS A 74 -13.78 7.23 -5.60
C LYS A 74 -12.27 7.00 -5.76
N THR A 75 -11.44 7.91 -5.27
CA THR A 75 -9.98 7.80 -5.29
C THR A 75 -9.49 6.56 -4.53
N ALA A 76 -10.13 6.19 -3.43
CA ALA A 76 -9.82 4.95 -2.73
C ALA A 76 -10.11 3.71 -3.58
N THR A 77 -11.28 3.67 -4.22
CA THR A 77 -11.66 2.58 -5.13
C THR A 77 -10.74 2.51 -6.33
N GLU A 78 -10.39 3.66 -6.92
CA GLU A 78 -9.46 3.75 -8.05
C GLU A 78 -8.07 3.25 -7.66
N ALA A 79 -7.53 3.67 -6.51
CA ALA A 79 -6.24 3.19 -6.04
C ALA A 79 -6.21 1.67 -5.86
N THR A 80 -7.23 1.09 -5.21
CA THR A 80 -7.33 -0.37 -5.06
C THR A 80 -7.49 -1.07 -6.41
N TYR A 81 -8.30 -0.51 -7.32
CA TYR A 81 -8.47 -1.05 -8.67
C TYR A 81 -7.17 -1.04 -9.46
N LEU A 82 -6.42 0.07 -9.44
CA LEU A 82 -5.14 0.19 -10.14
C LEU A 82 -4.12 -0.82 -9.61
N MET A 83 -4.08 -1.06 -8.30
CA MET A 83 -3.20 -2.08 -7.72
C MET A 83 -3.56 -3.47 -8.23
N MET A 84 -4.84 -3.84 -8.20
CA MET A 84 -5.32 -5.13 -8.72
C MET A 84 -5.04 -5.27 -10.23
N ASN A 85 -5.36 -4.24 -11.01
CA ASN A 85 -5.18 -4.22 -12.45
C ASN A 85 -3.70 -4.37 -12.82
N TYR A 86 -2.82 -3.65 -12.12
CA TYR A 86 -1.37 -3.76 -12.29
C TYR A 86 -0.90 -5.20 -12.05
N THR A 87 -1.32 -5.85 -10.96
CA THR A 87 -0.93 -7.24 -10.70
C THR A 87 -1.40 -8.25 -11.75
N LEU A 88 -2.53 -7.98 -12.41
CA LEU A 88 -3.10 -8.86 -13.44
C LEU A 88 -2.50 -8.61 -14.82
N GLU A 89 -2.27 -7.35 -15.20
CA GLU A 89 -1.72 -6.97 -16.50
C GLU A 89 -0.21 -7.29 -16.62
N ASP A 90 0.52 -7.22 -15.52
CA ASP A 90 1.97 -7.42 -15.48
C ASP A 90 2.39 -8.90 -15.60
N THR A 91 1.41 -9.82 -15.68
CA THR A 91 1.64 -11.23 -16.05
C THR A 91 2.14 -11.43 -17.49
N ASN A 92 2.27 -10.34 -18.27
CA ASN A 92 2.84 -10.33 -19.63
C ASN A 92 4.33 -9.88 -19.69
N GLY A 93 5.02 -9.78 -18.55
CA GLY A 93 6.47 -9.98 -18.48
C GLY A 93 7.37 -8.76 -18.39
N ASN A 94 7.04 -7.73 -17.59
CA ASN A 94 8.02 -6.66 -17.28
C ASN A 94 7.92 -6.04 -15.86
N GLY A 95 7.24 -6.63 -14.89
CA GLY A 95 7.26 -6.05 -13.56
C GLY A 95 6.97 -6.99 -12.40
N ILE A 96 7.77 -6.74 -11.36
CA ILE A 96 7.75 -7.20 -9.96
C ILE A 96 7.56 -8.70 -9.67
N LEU A 97 7.28 -9.53 -10.68
CA LEU A 97 7.50 -10.98 -10.69
C LEU A 97 8.61 -11.33 -11.69
#